data_AF-R7SKL5-F1
#
_entry.id   AF-R7SKL5-F1
#
_cell.length_a   1.000
_cell.length_b   1.000
_cell.length_c   1.000
_cell.angle_alpha   90.00
_cell.angle_beta   90.00
_cell.angle_gamma   90.00
#
_symmetry.space_group_name_H-M   'P 1'
#
loop_
_entity.id
_entity.type
_entity.pdbx_description
1 polymer ?
#
loop_
_entity_poly.entity_id
_entity_poly.type
_entity_poly.pdbx_seq_one_letter_code
_entity_poly.pdbx_strand_id
1 'polypeptide(L)'
;KASEPPKYKGNKGSDITLEQWLQKMGLWFRVQNITTDDDKITLALMYLEGGAHDYVEDYVETASNGGTLGSWTNFVNRLKAGYRQLAPEKTAQTSLEEWCSKAHSTVIQFAENFRRYALKSGYADMELIRRIDN
;
A
#
# COMPACT_ATOMS: atom_id res chain seq x y z
N LYS A 1 -20.38 12.67 -19.59
CA LYS A 1 -20.41 12.33 -18.14
C LYS A 1 -19.03 11.85 -17.75
N ALA A 2 -18.48 12.29 -16.62
CA ALA A 2 -17.23 11.72 -16.12
C ALA A 2 -17.47 10.24 -15.79
N SER A 3 -16.55 9.38 -16.23
CA SER A 3 -16.56 7.97 -15.94
C SER A 3 -16.30 7.75 -14.45
N GLU A 4 -16.90 6.70 -13.90
CA GLU A 4 -16.59 6.21 -12.57
C GLU A 4 -15.08 5.91 -12.44
N PRO A 5 -14.45 6.25 -11.31
CA PRO A 5 -13.04 5.94 -11.09
C PRO A 5 -12.82 4.42 -11.04
N PRO A 6 -11.70 3.91 -11.56
CA PRO A 6 -11.41 2.49 -11.47
C PRO A 6 -11.14 2.07 -10.02
N LYS A 7 -11.29 0.78 -9.74
CA LYS A 7 -10.82 0.19 -8.47
C LYS A 7 -9.30 0.30 -8.36
N TYR A 8 -8.79 0.54 -7.16
CA TYR A 8 -7.36 0.64 -6.88
C TYR A 8 -6.90 -0.48 -5.96
N LYS A 9 -6.05 -1.35 -6.51
CA LYS A 9 -5.49 -2.55 -5.86
C LYS A 9 -4.06 -2.33 -5.34
N GLY A 10 -3.56 -1.10 -5.45
CA GLY A 10 -2.18 -0.74 -5.16
C GLY A 10 -1.24 -0.82 -6.37
N ASN A 11 -0.03 -0.27 -6.22
CA ASN A 11 0.93 -0.05 -7.31
C ASN A 11 1.34 -1.30 -8.13
N LYS A 12 1.11 -2.53 -7.64
CA LYS A 12 1.38 -3.77 -8.40
C LYS A 12 0.14 -4.36 -9.07
N GLY A 13 -1.06 -3.91 -8.72
CA GLY A 13 -2.34 -4.48 -9.17
C GLY A 13 -3.25 -3.48 -9.91
N SER A 14 -2.78 -2.25 -10.14
CA SER A 14 -3.54 -1.19 -10.80
C SER A 14 -2.78 -0.60 -11.97
N ASP A 15 -3.51 -0.29 -13.03
CA ASP A 15 -2.98 0.35 -14.26
C ASP A 15 -2.62 1.83 -14.06
N ILE A 16 -2.95 2.39 -12.90
CA ILE A 16 -2.73 3.80 -12.57
C ILE A 16 -2.04 3.95 -11.21
N THR A 17 -1.31 5.05 -11.03
CA THR A 17 -0.68 5.38 -9.75
C THR A 17 -1.72 5.83 -8.71
N LEU A 18 -1.33 5.81 -7.44
CA LEU A 18 -2.16 6.35 -6.36
C LEU A 18 -2.54 7.83 -6.61
N GLU A 19 -1.60 8.66 -7.10
CA GLU A 19 -1.93 10.07 -7.39
C GLU A 19 -2.95 10.20 -8.51
N GLN A 20 -2.80 9.43 -9.60
CA GLN A 20 -3.74 9.44 -10.70
C GLN A 20 -5.13 8.97 -10.25
N TRP A 21 -5.19 7.95 -9.40
CA TRP A 21 -6.44 7.47 -8.83
C TRP A 21 -7.11 8.54 -7.95
N LEU A 22 -6.35 9.18 -7.05
CA LEU A 22 -6.85 10.27 -6.20
C LEU A 22 -7.37 11.47 -7.00
N GLN A 23 -6.70 11.81 -8.10
CA GLN A 23 -7.16 12.86 -9.02
C GLN A 23 -8.49 12.49 -9.67
N LYS A 24 -8.64 11.24 -10.14
CA LYS A 24 -9.90 10.76 -10.72
C LYS A 24 -11.04 10.74 -9.69
N MET A 25 -10.77 10.28 -8.47
CA MET A 25 -11.75 10.34 -7.36
C MET A 25 -12.20 11.79 -7.10
N GLY A 26 -11.26 12.73 -7.00
CA GLY A 26 -11.58 14.15 -6.77
C GLY A 26 -12.44 14.78 -7.88
N LEU A 27 -12.15 14.46 -9.15
CA LEU A 27 -12.98 14.90 -10.28
C LEU A 27 -14.38 14.27 -10.22
N TRP A 28 -14.46 12.98 -9.87
CA TRP A 28 -15.73 12.26 -9.77
C TRP A 28 -16.60 12.81 -8.64
N PHE A 29 -16.03 13.07 -7.45
CA PHE A 29 -16.73 13.72 -6.34
C PHE A 29 -17.37 15.03 -6.76
N ARG A 30 -16.65 15.86 -7.52
CA ARG A 30 -17.17 17.12 -8.04
C ARG A 30 -18.35 16.92 -8.98
N VAL A 31 -18.30 15.91 -9.86
CA VAL A 31 -19.38 15.63 -10.82
C VAL A 31 -20.62 15.05 -10.14
N GLN A 32 -20.45 14.28 -9.06
CA GLN A 32 -21.54 13.68 -8.30
C GLN A 32 -22.05 14.58 -7.15
N ASN A 33 -21.51 15.79 -6.98
CA ASN A 33 -21.81 16.68 -5.85
C ASN A 33 -21.58 16.03 -4.47
N ILE A 34 -20.54 15.22 -4.34
CA ILE A 34 -20.12 14.64 -3.06
C ILE A 34 -19.26 15.69 -2.34
N THR A 35 -19.82 16.29 -1.30
CA THR A 35 -19.22 17.48 -0.65
C THR A 35 -18.64 17.19 0.72
N THR A 36 -19.23 16.27 1.49
CA THR A 36 -18.77 15.93 2.84
C THR A 36 -17.51 15.06 2.76
N ASP A 37 -16.61 15.22 3.73
CA ASP A 37 -15.40 14.40 3.76
C ASP A 37 -15.71 12.96 4.15
N ASP A 38 -16.73 12.73 4.97
CA ASP A 38 -17.17 11.39 5.36
C ASP A 38 -17.68 10.58 4.14
N ASP A 39 -18.49 11.19 3.27
CA ASP A 39 -18.95 10.55 2.03
C ASP A 39 -17.80 10.29 1.05
N LYS A 40 -16.86 11.24 0.92
CA LYS A 40 -15.67 11.07 0.07
C LYS A 40 -14.81 9.91 0.55
N ILE A 41 -14.57 9.82 1.86
CA ILE A 41 -13.76 8.75 2.45
C ILE A 41 -14.48 7.42 2.29
N THR A 42 -15.75 7.34 2.65
CA THR A 42 -16.57 6.12 2.49
C THR A 42 -16.55 5.60 1.06
N LEU A 43 -16.77 6.48 0.07
CA LEU A 43 -16.69 6.10 -1.33
C LEU A 43 -15.29 5.73 -1.77
N ALA A 44 -14.25 6.43 -1.31
CA ALA A 44 -12.87 6.01 -1.61
C ALA A 44 -12.58 4.61 -1.07
N LEU A 45 -13.00 4.28 0.15
CA LEU A 45 -12.84 2.94 0.75
C LEU A 45 -13.51 1.84 -0.08
N MET A 46 -14.69 2.11 -0.64
CA MET A 46 -15.39 1.16 -1.52
C MET A 46 -14.63 0.88 -2.82
N TYR A 47 -13.74 1.78 -3.26
CA TYR A 47 -12.98 1.64 -4.49
C TYR A 47 -11.52 1.24 -4.27
N LEU A 48 -11.10 1.13 -3.01
CA LEU A 48 -9.88 0.43 -2.65
C LEU A 48 -10.15 -1.08 -2.63
N GLU A 49 -9.24 -1.85 -3.19
CA GLU A 49 -9.30 -3.32 -3.23
C GLU A 49 -7.91 -3.89 -2.92
N GLY A 50 -7.84 -5.20 -2.67
CA GLY A 50 -6.58 -5.90 -2.42
C GLY A 50 -5.78 -5.30 -1.27
N GLY A 51 -4.45 -5.35 -1.36
CA GLY A 51 -3.57 -4.83 -0.30
C GLY A 51 -3.65 -3.31 -0.05
N ALA A 52 -4.48 -2.58 -0.81
CA ALA A 52 -4.77 -1.19 -0.49
C ALA A 52 -5.69 -1.03 0.74
N HIS A 53 -6.50 -2.06 1.04
CA HIS A 53 -7.42 -2.09 2.19
C HIS A 53 -6.67 -2.19 3.52
N ASP A 54 -5.60 -2.99 3.58
CA ASP A 54 -4.84 -3.26 4.81
C ASP A 54 -4.31 -1.99 5.49
N TYR A 55 -4.04 -0.91 4.73
CA TYR A 55 -3.50 0.35 5.29
C TYR A 55 -4.53 1.29 5.90
N VAL A 56 -5.79 1.05 5.56
CA VAL A 56 -6.94 1.87 5.97
C VAL A 56 -8.02 0.99 6.60
N GLU A 57 -7.63 -0.17 7.12
CA GLU A 57 -8.54 -1.12 7.77
C GLU A 57 -9.31 -0.46 8.92
N ASP A 58 -8.64 0.39 9.71
CA ASP A 58 -9.28 1.15 10.78
C ASP A 58 -10.34 2.14 10.27
N TYR A 59 -10.11 2.72 9.08
CA TYR A 59 -11.10 3.54 8.40
C TYR A 59 -12.28 2.70 7.89
N VAL A 60 -12.03 1.49 7.40
CA VAL A 60 -13.08 0.54 6.97
C VAL A 60 -13.94 0.13 8.17
N GLU A 61 -13.31 -0.19 9.30
CA GLU A 61 -14.01 -0.54 10.55
C GLU A 61 -14.82 0.66 11.07
N THR A 62 -14.20 1.84 11.13
CA THR A 62 -14.86 3.07 11.59
C THR A 62 -16.07 3.40 10.71
N ALA A 63 -15.93 3.31 9.38
CA ALA A 63 -17.00 3.60 8.43
C ALA A 63 -18.15 2.59 8.56
N SER A 64 -17.82 1.30 8.71
CA SER A 64 -18.81 0.23 8.89
C SER A 64 -19.63 0.39 10.17
N ASN A 65 -19.03 0.98 11.20
CA ASN A 65 -19.66 1.26 12.48
C ASN A 65 -20.38 2.62 12.53
N GLY A 66 -20.43 3.38 11.43
CA GLY A 66 -21.01 4.72 11.39
C GLY A 66 -20.24 5.76 12.21
N GLY A 67 -18.96 5.50 12.47
CA GLY A 67 -18.07 6.42 13.16
C GLY A 67 -17.58 7.55 12.24
N THR A 68 -17.12 8.64 12.84
CA THR A 68 -16.62 9.80 12.09
C THR A 68 -15.23 9.53 11.49
N LEU A 69 -15.09 9.69 10.17
CA LEU A 69 -13.84 9.39 9.45
C LEU A 69 -12.85 10.56 9.42
N GLY A 70 -13.28 11.74 9.88
CA GLY A 70 -12.44 12.94 9.90
C GLY A 70 -12.31 13.59 8.53
N SER A 71 -11.15 14.19 8.25
CA SER A 71 -10.95 14.96 7.00
C SER A 71 -10.41 14.11 5.86
N TRP A 72 -10.82 14.46 4.64
CA TRP A 72 -10.32 13.85 3.41
C TRP A 72 -8.80 13.98 3.29
N THR A 73 -8.25 15.13 3.72
CA THR A 73 -6.80 15.37 3.74
C THR A 73 -6.06 14.38 4.64
N ASN A 74 -6.59 14.07 5.84
CA ASN A 74 -5.95 13.13 6.75
C ASN A 74 -5.95 11.72 6.17
N PHE A 75 -7.09 11.29 5.59
CA PHE A 75 -7.20 10.02 4.89
C PHE A 75 -6.17 9.90 3.76
N VAL A 76 -6.08 10.90 2.87
CA VAL A 76 -5.12 10.89 1.75
C VAL A 76 -3.67 10.88 2.24
N ASN A 77 -3.36 11.62 3.29
CA ASN A 77 -2.00 11.64 3.86
C ASN A 77 -1.61 10.27 4.41
N ARG A 78 -2.52 9.61 5.14
CA ARG A 78 -2.28 8.25 5.65
C ARG A 78 -2.09 7.25 4.52
N LEU A 79 -2.96 7.29 3.51
CA LEU A 79 -2.87 6.41 2.35
C LEU A 79 -1.53 6.60 1.62
N LYS A 80 -1.12 7.85 1.36
CA LYS A 80 0.20 8.15 0.76
C LYS A 80 1.36 7.69 1.64
N ALA A 81 1.26 7.83 2.96
CA ALA A 81 2.30 7.40 3.88
C ALA A 81 2.49 5.87 3.84
N GLY A 82 1.41 5.09 3.88
CA GLY A 82 1.47 3.63 3.76
C GLY A 82 2.12 3.19 2.44
N TYR A 83 1.71 3.80 1.32
CA TYR A 83 2.34 3.50 0.02
C TYR A 83 3.80 3.96 -0.11
N ARG A 84 4.19 5.03 0.59
CA ARG A 84 5.60 5.46 0.63
C ARG A 84 6.47 4.54 1.48
N GLN A 85 5.93 3.94 2.54
CA GLN A 85 6.65 2.91 3.32
C GLN A 85 6.83 1.62 2.51
N LEU A 86 5.82 1.25 1.73
CA LEU A 86 5.86 0.11 0.81
C LEU A 86 6.94 0.19 -0.26
N ALA A 87 7.29 1.38 -0.74
CA ALA A 87 8.26 1.50 -1.84
C ALA A 87 9.67 1.02 -1.39
N PRO A 88 10.24 1.53 -0.30
CA PRO A 88 11.45 0.96 0.31
C PRO A 88 11.32 -0.51 0.71
N GLU A 89 10.19 -0.91 1.30
CA GLU A 89 9.97 -2.31 1.70
C GLU A 89 10.00 -3.26 0.51
N LYS A 90 9.24 -2.97 -0.55
CA LYS A 90 9.22 -3.78 -1.77
C LYS A 90 10.57 -3.79 -2.47
N THR A 91 11.29 -2.66 -2.51
CA THR A 91 12.67 -2.63 -3.03
C THR A 91 13.59 -3.54 -2.21
N ALA A 92 13.47 -3.53 -0.88
CA ALA A 92 14.24 -4.39 -0.01
C ALA A 92 13.86 -5.86 -0.17
N GLN A 93 12.57 -6.19 -0.32
CA GLN A 93 12.07 -7.54 -0.59
C GLN A 93 12.65 -8.09 -1.91
N THR A 94 12.56 -7.33 -3.00
CA THR A 94 13.14 -7.75 -4.30
C THR A 94 14.66 -7.89 -4.22
N SER A 95 15.34 -6.95 -3.55
CA SER A 95 16.80 -7.06 -3.33
C SER A 95 17.15 -8.29 -2.50
N LEU A 96 16.32 -8.65 -1.50
CA LEU A 96 16.52 -9.83 -0.66
C LEU A 96 16.36 -11.11 -1.49
N GLU A 97 15.33 -11.22 -2.32
CA GLU A 97 15.09 -12.39 -3.18
C GLU A 97 16.18 -12.57 -4.24
N GLU A 98 16.59 -11.48 -4.89
CA GLU A 98 17.74 -11.47 -5.80
C GLU A 98 19.07 -11.81 -5.11
N TRP A 99 19.21 -11.42 -3.84
CA TRP A 99 20.39 -11.74 -3.06
C TRP A 99 20.42 -13.22 -2.68
N CYS A 100 19.30 -13.77 -2.20
CA CYS A 100 19.22 -15.19 -1.81
C CYS A 100 19.42 -16.14 -3.00
N SER A 101 18.98 -15.76 -4.20
CA SER A 101 19.13 -16.58 -5.42
C SER A 101 20.55 -16.64 -6.01
N LYS A 102 21.52 -15.89 -5.47
CA LYS A 102 22.91 -15.84 -5.95
C LYS A 102 23.82 -16.75 -5.13
N ALA A 103 24.85 -17.31 -5.76
CA ALA A 103 25.94 -17.96 -5.04
C ALA A 103 26.81 -16.92 -4.34
N HIS A 104 27.10 -17.14 -3.06
CA HIS A 104 27.94 -16.24 -2.24
C HIS A 104 29.25 -16.91 -1.90
N SER A 105 30.33 -16.13 -1.92
CA SER A 105 31.69 -16.62 -1.64
C SER A 105 31.92 -16.94 -0.17
N THR A 106 31.23 -16.25 0.75
CA THR A 106 31.34 -16.47 2.19
C THR A 106 29.99 -16.32 2.89
N VAL A 107 29.82 -17.08 3.99
CA VAL A 107 28.65 -16.97 4.88
C VAL A 107 28.55 -15.57 5.51
N ILE A 108 29.68 -14.92 5.78
CA ILE A 108 29.73 -13.57 6.37
C ILE A 108 29.13 -12.55 5.40
N GLN A 109 29.58 -12.54 4.14
CA GLN A 109 29.06 -11.63 3.12
C GLN A 109 27.56 -11.85 2.84
N PHE A 110 27.14 -13.12 2.86
CA PHE A 110 25.73 -13.47 2.75
C PHE A 110 24.93 -12.87 3.92
N ALA A 111 25.33 -13.15 5.16
CA ALA A 111 24.60 -12.75 6.36
C ALA A 111 24.50 -11.23 6.53
N GLU A 112 25.56 -10.47 6.22
CA GLU A 112 25.54 -9.00 6.33
C GLU A 112 24.53 -8.36 5.38
N ASN A 113 24.55 -8.74 4.11
CA ASN A 113 23.64 -8.19 3.11
C ASN A 113 22.22 -8.73 3.28
N PHE A 114 22.07 -10.01 3.64
CA PHE A 114 20.78 -10.59 4.00
C PHE A 114 20.13 -9.79 5.13
N ARG A 115 20.84 -9.55 6.25
CA ARG A 115 20.33 -8.77 7.38
C ARG A 115 19.95 -7.35 6.96
N ARG A 116 20.77 -6.70 6.13
CA ARG A 116 20.52 -5.34 5.64
C ARG A 116 19.19 -5.23 4.86
N TYR A 117 18.90 -6.19 4.00
CA TYR A 117 17.65 -6.22 3.24
C TYR A 117 16.47 -6.70 4.10
N ALA A 118 16.68 -7.72 4.93
CA ALA A 118 15.67 -8.27 5.84
C ALA A 118 15.09 -7.19 6.77
N LEU A 119 15.95 -6.39 7.41
CA LEU A 119 15.54 -5.28 8.30
C LEU A 119 14.63 -4.25 7.63
N LYS A 120 14.70 -4.13 6.31
CA LYS A 120 13.92 -3.15 5.53
C LYS A 120 12.76 -3.79 4.79
N SER A 121 12.66 -5.12 4.79
CA SER A 121 11.70 -5.86 3.96
C SER A 121 10.30 -5.95 4.57
N GLY A 122 10.17 -5.71 5.88
CA GLY A 122 8.91 -5.90 6.61
C GLY A 122 8.50 -7.37 6.80
N TYR A 123 9.32 -8.34 6.37
CA TYR A 123 9.02 -9.77 6.56
C TYR A 123 9.12 -10.18 8.03
N ALA A 124 8.26 -11.11 8.42
CA ALA A 124 8.37 -11.79 9.70
C ALA A 124 9.54 -12.81 9.69
N ASP A 125 10.07 -13.15 10.87
CA ASP A 125 11.20 -14.08 11.00
C ASP A 125 10.97 -15.43 10.28
N MET A 126 9.75 -15.97 10.34
CA MET A 126 9.39 -17.21 9.64
C MET A 126 9.49 -17.08 8.11
N GLU A 127 9.17 -15.92 7.56
CA GLU A 127 9.28 -15.66 6.12
C GLU A 127 10.71 -15.44 5.67
N LEU A 128 11.56 -14.91 6.56
CA LEU A 128 13.00 -14.75 6.34
C LEU A 128 13.71 -16.10 6.34
N ILE A 129 13.38 -16.99 7.28
CA ILE A 129 13.97 -18.35 7.35
C ILE A 129 13.73 -19.13 6.06
N ARG A 130 12.49 -19.13 5.55
CA ARG A 130 12.14 -19.82 4.29
C ARG A 130 12.94 -19.37 3.08
N ARG A 131 13.51 -18.16 3.11
CA ARG A 131 14.30 -17.59 2.01
C ARG A 131 15.78 -17.95 2.08
N ILE A 132 16.26 -18.42 3.22
CA ILE A 132 17.63 -18.92 3.39
C ILE A 132 17.74 -20.38 2.91
N ASP A 133 16.65 -21.15 3.04
CA ASP A 133 16.59 -22.59 2.74
C ASP A 133 16.34 -22.93 1.25
N ASN A 134 16.27 -21.92 0.38
CA ASN A 134 15.97 -22.04 -1.06
C ASN A 134 17.22 -21.79 -1.91
#